data_AF-A0A3R6J611-F1
#
_entry.id   AF-A0A3R6J611-F1
#
_cell.length_a   1.000
_cell.length_b   1.000
_cell.length_c   1.000
_cell.angle_alpha   90.00
_cell.angle_beta   90.00
_cell.angle_gamma   90.00
#
_symmetry.space_group_name_H-M   'P 1'
#
loop_
_entity.id
_entity.type
_entity.pdbx_description
1 polymer ?
#
loop_
_entity_poly.entity_id
_entity_poly.type
_entity_poly.pdbx_seq_one_letter_code
_entity_poly.pdbx_strand_id
1 'polypeptide(L)'
;MATFSHILYKNLYRKRRFYGRGANMAMWFEDLRKVNGFDQELIGYGYEDFDLFNRLFNIGLKRKYAKFQAIEYHLFHERDSICSENERHFLKDMKRKRCKKGLKEIE
;
A
#
# COMPACT_ATOMS: atom_id res chain seq x y z
N MET A 1 8.25 -6.17 31.89
CA MET A 1 9.27 -6.88 31.09
C MET A 1 8.77 -7.01 29.66
N ALA A 2 9.50 -6.47 28.68
CA ALA A 2 9.16 -6.70 27.26
C ALA A 2 9.62 -8.10 26.88
N THR A 3 8.73 -8.94 26.36
CA THR A 3 9.08 -10.28 25.86
C THR A 3 10.05 -10.16 24.69
N PHE A 4 10.91 -11.16 24.47
CA PHE A 4 11.89 -11.17 23.37
C PHE A 4 11.23 -10.91 21.99
N SER A 5 10.02 -11.43 21.82
CA SER A 5 9.10 -11.15 20.71
C SER A 5 8.87 -9.63 20.51
N HIS A 6 8.60 -8.90 21.58
CA HIS A 6 8.31 -7.46 21.54
C HIS A 6 9.47 -6.63 20.97
N ILE A 7 10.73 -7.04 21.18
CA ILE A 7 11.92 -6.35 20.66
C ILE A 7 12.06 -6.55 19.15
N LEU A 8 11.82 -7.76 18.65
CA LEU A 8 11.87 -8.08 17.22
C LEU A 8 10.76 -7.37 16.44
N TYR A 9 9.53 -7.31 16.98
CA TYR A 9 8.40 -6.71 16.27
C TYR A 9 8.38 -5.17 16.31
N LYS A 10 8.97 -4.53 17.32
CA LYS A 10 8.96 -3.06 17.47
C LYS A 10 9.67 -2.35 16.31
N ASN A 11 10.72 -2.96 15.76
CA ASN A 11 11.49 -2.40 14.65
C ASN A 11 10.83 -2.60 13.26
N LEU A 12 9.77 -3.41 13.17
CA LEU A 12 9.06 -3.64 11.91
C LEU A 12 8.12 -2.49 11.55
N TYR A 13 7.67 -1.71 12.54
CA TYR A 13 6.78 -0.58 12.29
C TYR A 13 7.58 0.69 11.98
N ARG A 14 7.66 1.11 10.71
CA ARG A 14 8.24 2.41 10.33
C ARG A 14 7.13 3.42 10.07
N LYS A 15 7.39 4.69 10.45
CA LYS A 15 6.46 5.82 10.27
C LYS A 15 6.39 6.39 8.85
N ARG A 16 7.15 5.84 7.90
CA ARG A 16 7.18 6.38 6.52
C ARG A 16 5.96 5.89 5.74
N ARG A 17 5.02 6.81 5.51
CA ARG A 17 3.70 6.58 4.87
C ARG A 17 3.81 6.04 3.44
N PHE A 18 4.73 6.59 2.65
CA PHE A 18 4.87 6.28 1.21
C PHE A 18 6.10 5.43 0.86
N TYR A 19 6.75 4.81 1.86
CA TYR A 19 7.94 4.00 1.60
C TYR A 19 7.55 2.53 1.40
N GLY A 20 8.04 1.94 0.31
CA GLY A 20 7.83 0.52 -0.05
C GLY A 20 7.03 0.35 -1.35
N ARG A 21 7.02 -0.88 -1.84
CA ARG A 21 6.26 -1.34 -3.02
C ARG A 21 5.21 -2.36 -2.59
N GLY A 22 4.21 -2.59 -3.42
CA GLY A 22 3.18 -3.61 -3.24
C GLY A 22 3.57 -4.98 -3.81
N ALA A 23 4.66 -5.07 -4.58
CA ALA A 23 5.14 -6.30 -5.24
C ALA A 23 5.13 -7.56 -4.35
N ASN A 24 5.46 -7.41 -3.05
CA ASN A 24 5.28 -8.46 -2.06
C ASN A 24 4.71 -7.87 -0.76
N MET A 25 3.39 -7.93 -0.62
CA MET A 25 2.69 -7.42 0.55
C MET A 25 1.50 -8.30 0.90
N ALA A 26 1.12 -8.29 2.18
CA ALA A 26 -0.08 -8.92 2.67
C ALA A 26 -0.87 -7.94 3.55
N MET A 27 -2.19 -8.08 3.53
CA MET A 27 -3.11 -7.35 4.39
C MET A 27 -4.34 -8.20 4.64
N TRP A 28 -5.04 -7.92 5.74
CA TRP A 28 -6.31 -8.57 6.03
C TRP A 28 -7.34 -8.16 4.99
N PHE A 29 -8.09 -9.13 4.47
CA PHE A 29 -9.13 -8.86 3.48
C PHE A 29 -10.17 -7.87 4.02
N GLU A 30 -10.54 -7.99 5.29
CA GLU A 30 -11.49 -7.08 5.93
C GLU A 30 -11.02 -5.61 5.92
N ASP A 31 -9.72 -5.37 6.11
CA ASP A 31 -9.14 -4.03 6.03
C ASP A 31 -9.11 -3.50 4.58
N LEU A 32 -8.86 -4.39 3.62
CA LEU A 32 -8.95 -4.06 2.19
C LEU A 32 -10.38 -3.68 1.78
N ARG A 33 -11.41 -4.36 2.31
CA ARG A 33 -12.83 -4.05 2.07
C ARG A 33 -13.24 -2.69 2.63
N LYS A 34 -12.70 -2.28 3.79
CA LYS A 34 -12.96 -0.95 4.37
C LYS A 34 -12.55 0.18 3.43
N VAL A 35 -11.43 0.01 2.72
CA VAL A 35 -10.92 1.01 1.76
C VAL A 35 -11.44 0.81 0.34
N ASN A 36 -12.23 -0.23 0.08
CA ASN A 36 -12.74 -0.61 -1.26
C ASN A 36 -11.68 -1.17 -2.22
N GLY A 37 -10.59 -1.78 -1.73
CA GLY A 37 -9.61 -2.39 -2.63
C GLY A 37 -8.68 -1.41 -3.32
N PHE A 38 -8.11 -1.82 -4.45
CA PHE A 38 -7.39 -0.92 -5.37
C PHE A 38 -8.38 0.01 -6.09
N ASP A 39 -7.89 1.19 -6.46
CA ASP A 39 -8.68 2.16 -7.21
C ASP A 39 -8.60 1.87 -8.71
N GLN A 40 -9.74 1.50 -9.31
CA GLN A 40 -9.82 1.19 -10.74
C GLN A 40 -9.71 2.44 -11.62
N GLU A 41 -9.76 3.64 -11.05
CA GLU A 41 -9.55 4.88 -11.78
C GLU A 41 -8.05 5.17 -12.05
N LEU A 42 -7.14 4.40 -11.44
CA LEU A 42 -5.70 4.47 -11.72
C LEU A 42 -5.36 3.50 -12.84
N ILE A 43 -5.11 4.04 -14.04
CA ILE A 43 -4.88 3.27 -15.26
C ILE A 43 -3.42 3.45 -15.68
N GLY A 44 -2.78 2.35 -16.08
CA GLY A 44 -1.36 2.35 -16.45
C GLY A 44 -0.42 2.27 -15.24
N TYR A 45 0.87 2.52 -15.48
CA TYR A 45 1.91 2.28 -14.50
C TYR A 45 2.02 3.40 -13.45
N GLY A 46 2.00 3.02 -12.17
CA GLY A 46 2.39 3.86 -11.05
C GLY A 46 1.22 4.47 -10.25
N TYR A 47 1.54 4.83 -9.00
CA TYR A 47 0.67 5.42 -7.97
C TYR A 47 -0.39 4.50 -7.34
N GLU A 48 -0.65 3.32 -7.87
CA GLU A 48 -1.62 2.35 -7.34
C GLU A 48 -1.26 1.88 -5.92
N ASP A 49 0.00 1.52 -5.70
CA ASP A 49 0.54 1.15 -4.38
C ASP A 49 0.40 2.31 -3.39
N PHE A 50 0.80 3.51 -3.80
CA PHE A 50 0.81 4.69 -2.94
C PHE A 50 -0.60 5.08 -2.55
N ASP A 51 -1.55 5.02 -3.48
CA ASP A 51 -2.94 5.26 -3.18
C ASP A 51 -3.49 4.27 -2.14
N LEU A 52 -3.29 2.97 -2.37
CA LEU A 52 -3.79 1.95 -1.45
C LEU A 52 -3.18 2.12 -0.05
N PHE A 53 -1.85 2.33 0.04
CA PHE A 53 -1.18 2.59 1.31
C PHE A 53 -1.75 3.82 2.00
N ASN A 54 -1.93 4.91 1.25
CA ASN A 54 -2.44 6.17 1.76
C ASN A 54 -3.84 6.01 2.38
N ARG A 55 -4.74 5.28 1.71
CA ARG A 55 -6.09 4.99 2.20
C ARG A 55 -6.08 4.11 3.46
N LEU A 56 -5.26 3.05 3.48
CA LEU A 56 -5.11 2.19 4.65
C LEU A 56 -4.56 2.99 5.85
N PHE A 57 -3.56 3.84 5.64
CA PHE A 57 -3.06 4.75 6.68
C PHE A 57 -4.12 5.74 7.16
N ASN A 58 -4.98 6.26 6.27
CA ASN A 58 -6.06 7.19 6.63
C ASN A 58 -7.16 6.56 7.49
N ILE A 59 -7.31 5.23 7.47
CA ILE A 59 -8.20 4.50 8.40
C ILE A 59 -7.48 4.05 9.68
N GLY A 60 -6.25 4.49 9.91
CA GLY A 60 -5.50 4.26 11.14
C GLY A 60 -4.61 3.01 11.14
N LEU A 61 -4.52 2.29 10.02
CA LEU A 61 -3.64 1.13 9.92
C LEU A 61 -2.17 1.55 9.90
N LYS A 62 -1.31 0.63 10.35
CA LYS A 62 0.14 0.79 10.37
C LYS A 62 0.78 -0.35 9.60
N ARG A 63 1.76 -0.01 8.78
CA ARG A 63 2.55 -1.00 8.02
C ARG A 63 3.62 -1.65 8.89
N LYS A 64 3.77 -2.96 8.75
CA LYS A 64 4.96 -3.71 9.16
C LYS A 64 5.88 -3.93 7.94
N TYR A 65 7.18 -3.79 8.13
CA TYR A 65 8.19 -4.04 7.11
C TYR A 65 8.89 -5.36 7.41
N ALA A 66 8.91 -6.28 6.45
CA ALA A 66 9.65 -7.55 6.55
C ALA A 66 11.12 -7.43 6.07
N LYS A 67 11.73 -6.24 6.23
CA LYS A 67 13.10 -6.00 5.75
C LYS A 67 14.07 -6.93 6.50
N PHE A 68 14.90 -7.65 5.75
CA PHE A 68 15.80 -8.68 6.28
C PHE A 68 15.10 -9.91 6.88
N GLN A 69 13.81 -10.12 6.58
CA GLN A 69 13.03 -11.27 7.05
C GLN A 69 12.41 -12.09 5.91
N ALA A 70 12.28 -11.50 4.73
CA ALA A 70 11.83 -12.18 3.52
C ALA A 70 12.83 -11.91 2.40
N ILE A 71 13.29 -12.98 1.74
CA ILE A 71 14.15 -12.89 0.56
C ILE A 71 13.23 -12.76 -0.66
N GLU A 72 13.50 -11.78 -1.50
CA GLU A 72 12.78 -11.52 -2.74
C GLU A 72 13.76 -11.47 -3.90
N TYR A 73 13.37 -12.05 -5.03
CA TYR A 73 14.10 -11.95 -6.29
C TYR A 73 13.26 -11.11 -7.26
N HIS A 74 13.83 -10.02 -7.75
CA HIS A 74 13.22 -9.24 -8.83
C HIS A 74 13.83 -9.69 -10.15
N LEU A 75 12.98 -10.14 -11.06
CA LEU A 75 13.41 -10.41 -12.43
C LEU A 75 13.56 -9.07 -13.14
N PHE A 76 14.70 -8.88 -13.81
CA PHE A 76 14.97 -7.63 -14.51
C PHE A 76 13.99 -7.44 -15.66
N HIS A 77 13.46 -6.23 -15.77
CA HIS A 77 12.66 -5.75 -16.88
C HIS A 77 12.82 -4.22 -16.99
N GLU A 78 12.58 -3.67 -18.17
CA GLU A 78 12.50 -2.22 -18.35
C GLU A 78 11.32 -1.66 -17.57
N ARG A 79 11.46 -0.44 -17.06
CA ARG A 79 10.43 0.22 -16.27
C ARG A 79 9.57 1.10 -17.17
N ASP A 80 8.26 0.96 -17.06
CA ASP A 80 7.30 1.86 -17.69
C ASP A 80 7.38 3.29 -17.13
N SER A 81 6.98 4.26 -17.94
CA SER A 81 6.81 5.64 -17.50
C SER A 81 5.64 5.76 -16.53
N ILE A 82 5.83 6.53 -15.45
CA ILE A 82 4.74 6.84 -14.51
C ILE A 82 3.65 7.62 -15.25
N CYS A 83 2.40 7.18 -15.11
CA CYS A 83 1.24 7.89 -15.65
C CYS A 83 0.98 9.19 -14.87
N SER A 84 0.99 10.32 -15.57
CA SER A 84 0.82 11.66 -14.96
C SER A 84 -0.59 11.88 -14.42
N GLU A 85 -1.58 11.22 -15.00
CA GLU A 85 -2.97 11.25 -14.60
C GLU A 85 -3.16 10.57 -13.24
N ASN A 86 -2.44 9.47 -12.99
CA ASN A 86 -2.47 8.77 -11.69
C ASN A 86 -1.86 9.63 -10.58
N GLU A 87 -0.79 10.37 -10.88
CA GLU A 87 -0.21 11.36 -9.97
C GLU A 87 -1.21 12.46 -9.62
N ARG A 88 -1.82 13.08 -10.64
CA ARG A 88 -2.84 14.12 -10.45
C ARG A 88 -4.03 13.60 -9.65
N HIS A 89 -4.51 12.39 -9.94
CA HIS A 89 -5.57 11.73 -9.20
C HIS A 89 -5.19 11.60 -7.72
N PHE A 90 -4.01 11.05 -7.42
CA PHE A 90 -3.54 10.82 -6.07
C PHE A 90 -3.39 12.13 -5.26
N LEU A 91 -2.76 13.14 -5.87
CA LEU A 91 -2.48 14.42 -5.21
C LEU A 91 -3.74 15.26 -4.98
N LYS A 92 -4.80 15.06 -5.78
CA LYS A 92 -6.07 15.78 -5.65
C LYS A 92 -6.76 15.53 -4.31
N ASP A 93 -6.68 14.32 -3.76
CA ASP A 93 -7.24 13.99 -2.45
C ASP A 93 -6.43 12.92 -1.70
N MET A 94 -5.35 13.34 -1.05
CA MET A 94 -4.56 12.46 -0.17
C MET A 94 -5.24 12.14 1.18
N LYS A 95 -6.38 12.75 1.50
CA LYS A 95 -7.12 12.48 2.76
C LYS A 95 -8.18 11.40 2.60
N ARG A 96 -8.46 10.96 1.37
CA ARG A 96 -9.44 9.90 1.10
C ARG A 96 -9.14 8.63 1.89
N LYS A 97 -10.20 7.99 2.36
CA LYS A 97 -10.15 6.69 3.08
C LYS A 97 -10.59 5.52 2.21
N ARG A 98 -11.31 5.80 1.12
CA ARG A 98 -11.96 4.81 0.27
C ARG A 98 -11.92 5.28 -1.18
N CYS A 99 -11.65 4.40 -2.14
CA CYS A 99 -11.77 4.73 -3.57
C CYS A 99 -13.23 4.62 -4.03
N LYS A 100 -13.58 5.34 -5.09
CA LYS A 100 -14.93 5.35 -5.67
C LYS A 100 -15.19 4.04 -6.42
N LYS A 101 -14.29 3.67 -7.34
CA LYS A 101 -14.35 2.42 -8.11
C LYS A 101 -13.30 1.45 -7.59
N GLY A 102 -13.73 0.26 -7.16
CA GLY A 102 -12.85 -0.68 -6.46
C GLY A 102 -13.47 -2.07 -6.34
N LEU A 103 -13.22 -2.76 -5.24
CA LEU A 103 -13.69 -4.15 -5.04
C LEU A 103 -15.19 -4.34 -5.25
N LYS A 104 -16.01 -3.38 -4.80
CA LYS A 104 -17.47 -3.47 -4.93
C LYS A 104 -18.00 -3.46 -6.38
N GLU A 105 -17.19 -3.11 -7.37
CA GLU A 105 -17.59 -3.17 -8.78
C GLU A 105 -17.45 -4.57 -9.38
N ILE A 106 -16.83 -5.50 -8.64
CA ILE A 106 -16.50 -6.87 -9.08
C ILE A 106 -17.19 -7.93 -8.19
N GLU A 107 -17.82 -7.50 -7.08
CA GLU A 107 -18.71 -8.33 -6.25
C GLU A 107 -20.11 -8.40 -6.88
#